data_AF-A0A2D6DPK6-F1
#
_entry.id   AF-A0A2D6DPK6-F1
#
_cell.length_a   1.000
_cell.length_b   1.000
_cell.length_c   1.000
_cell.angle_alpha   90.00
_cell.angle_beta   90.00
_cell.angle_gamma   90.00
#
_symmetry.space_group_name_H-M   'P 1'
#
loop_
_entity.id
_entity.type
_entity.pdbx_description
1 polymer ?
#
loop_
_entity_poly.entity_id
_entity_poly.type
_entity_poly.pdbx_seq_one_letter_code
_entity_poly.pdbx_strand_id
1 'polypeptide(L)'
;MLLDVGYALQAGSLNELVEMDGKVFELHLHDIGYISDNKLNAHFSIRSSEFFDPLKEIVKKDSMVSVFEYGTNVTEEEILKEKELLEIFMANPT
;
A
#
# COMPACT_ATOMS: atom_id res chain seq x y z
N MET A 1 -4.90 11.04 -9.36
CA MET A 1 -5.81 10.42 -8.40
C MET A 1 -4.94 9.76 -7.35
N LEU A 2 -5.36 9.86 -6.10
CA LEU A 2 -4.78 9.13 -4.99
C LEU A 2 -5.45 7.77 -4.93
N LEU A 3 -4.65 6.72 -4.81
CA LEU A 3 -5.12 5.37 -4.58
C LEU A 3 -4.76 4.92 -3.17
N ASP A 4 -5.77 4.67 -2.36
CA ASP A 4 -5.67 3.98 -1.10
C ASP A 4 -5.60 2.46 -1.35
N VAL A 5 -4.43 1.88 -1.15
CA VAL A 5 -4.16 0.48 -1.47
C VAL A 5 -4.84 -0.47 -0.49
N GLY A 6 -4.89 -0.10 0.79
CA GLY A 6 -5.50 -0.93 1.81
C GLY A 6 -6.98 -1.18 1.52
N TYR A 7 -7.74 -0.12 1.22
CA TYR A 7 -9.18 -0.26 0.91
C TYR A 7 -9.41 -0.97 -0.41
N ALA A 8 -8.56 -0.70 -1.41
CA ALA A 8 -8.64 -1.36 -2.70
C ALA A 8 -8.47 -2.89 -2.61
N LEU A 9 -7.50 -3.33 -1.80
CA LEU A 9 -7.27 -4.75 -1.53
C LEU A 9 -8.46 -5.36 -0.79
N GLN A 10 -8.97 -4.69 0.25
CA GLN A 10 -10.13 -5.16 1.02
C GLN A 10 -11.39 -5.28 0.14
N ALA A 11 -11.60 -4.35 -0.80
CA ALA A 11 -12.74 -4.34 -1.71
C ALA A 11 -12.61 -5.32 -2.89
N GLY A 12 -11.41 -5.87 -3.12
CA GLY A 12 -11.14 -6.74 -4.27
C GLY A 12 -11.12 -6.00 -5.62
N SER A 13 -10.99 -4.67 -5.60
CA SER A 13 -11.12 -3.80 -6.78
C SER A 13 -9.81 -3.57 -7.52
N LEU A 14 -8.78 -4.40 -7.27
CA LEU A 14 -7.43 -4.11 -7.73
C LEU A 14 -7.25 -4.18 -9.25
N ASN A 15 -8.02 -5.04 -9.93
CA ASN A 15 -8.04 -5.10 -11.40
C ASN A 15 -8.60 -3.82 -12.02
N GLU A 16 -9.63 -3.23 -11.41
CA GLU A 16 -10.20 -1.94 -11.86
C GLU A 16 -9.17 -0.81 -11.73
N LEU A 17 -8.22 -0.92 -10.79
CA LEU A 17 -7.18 0.08 -10.57
C LEU A 17 -6.04 -0.01 -11.58
N VAL A 18 -5.72 -1.21 -12.07
CA VAL A 18 -4.80 -1.39 -13.20
C VAL A 18 -5.35 -0.73 -14.45
N GLU A 19 -6.67 -0.79 -14.67
CA GLU A 19 -7.35 -0.12 -15.79
C GLU A 19 -7.34 1.40 -15.70
N MET A 20 -7.03 1.99 -14.53
CA MET A 20 -6.88 3.44 -14.34
C MET A 20 -5.49 3.96 -14.70
N ASP A 21 -4.82 3.28 -15.63
CA ASP A 21 -3.49 3.65 -16.13
C ASP A 21 -3.37 5.15 -16.46
N GLY A 22 -2.26 5.76 -16.03
CA GLY A 22 -1.95 7.18 -16.22
C GLY A 22 -2.79 8.16 -15.38
N LYS A 23 -3.75 7.67 -14.57
CA LYS A 23 -4.60 8.52 -13.71
C LYS A 23 -4.19 8.50 -12.24
N VAL A 24 -3.53 7.43 -11.79
CA VAL A 24 -2.98 7.31 -10.44
C VAL A 24 -1.60 7.95 -10.42
N PHE A 25 -1.39 8.92 -9.53
CA PHE A 25 -0.09 9.61 -9.36
C PHE A 25 0.44 9.50 -7.94
N GLU A 26 -0.36 8.97 -7.02
CA GLU A 26 -0.03 8.83 -5.61
C GLU A 26 -0.66 7.55 -5.05
N LEU A 27 0.14 6.78 -4.32
CA LEU A 27 -0.28 5.59 -3.59
C LEU A 27 -0.19 5.85 -2.09
N HIS A 28 -1.27 5.54 -1.39
CA HIS A 28 -1.29 5.43 0.06
C HIS A 28 -1.14 3.96 0.43
N LEU A 29 -0.09 3.66 1.18
CA LEU A 29 0.36 2.32 1.54
C LEU A 29 0.10 2.08 3.03
N HIS A 30 -0.78 1.13 3.31
CA HIS A 30 -1.03 0.61 4.66
C HIS A 30 -1.78 -0.72 4.57
N ASP A 31 -1.68 -1.52 5.63
CA ASP A 31 -2.55 -2.68 5.82
C ASP A 31 -3.88 -2.24 6.47
N ILE A 32 -4.94 -3.02 6.30
CA ILE A 32 -6.25 -2.78 6.94
C ILE A 32 -6.54 -3.88 7.95
N GLY A 33 -6.88 -3.44 9.16
CA GLY A 33 -7.41 -4.32 10.19
C GLY A 33 -8.46 -3.63 11.04
N TYR A 34 -8.79 -4.27 12.16
CA TYR A 34 -9.76 -3.77 13.12
C TYR A 34 -9.12 -3.66 14.51
N ILE A 35 -9.30 -2.52 15.16
CA ILE A 35 -9.03 -2.38 16.60
C ILE A 35 -10.32 -2.79 17.35
N SER A 36 -10.17 -3.58 18.41
CA SER A 36 -11.24 -4.29 19.12
C SER A 36 -12.53 -3.48 19.38
N ASP A 37 -13.66 -4.19 19.33
CA ASP A 37 -15.04 -3.81 19.65
C ASP A 37 -15.72 -2.71 18.81
N ASN A 38 -15.00 -1.86 18.09
CA ASN A 38 -15.61 -0.71 17.40
C ASN A 38 -15.69 -0.76 15.87
N LYS A 39 -15.32 -1.87 15.20
CA LYS A 39 -15.39 -2.02 13.72
C LYS A 39 -14.78 -0.83 12.93
N LEU A 40 -13.89 -0.06 13.54
CA LEU A 40 -13.19 1.03 12.87
C LEU A 40 -12.07 0.39 12.07
N ASN A 41 -12.11 0.58 10.75
CA ASN A 41 -10.99 0.26 9.88
C ASN A 41 -9.80 1.09 10.36
N ALA A 42 -8.73 0.42 10.74
CA ALA A 42 -7.50 1.04 11.17
C ALA A 42 -6.40 0.73 10.15
N HIS A 43 -5.57 1.74 9.90
CA HIS A 43 -4.42 1.64 9.00
C HIS A 43 -3.22 1.18 9.82
N PHE A 44 -2.73 -0.03 9.52
CA PHE A 44 -1.60 -0.67 10.20
C PHE A 44 -0.36 -0.68 9.31
N SER A 45 0.80 -0.89 9.94
CA SER A 45 2.06 -1.11 9.25
C SER A 45 2.01 -2.39 8.40
N ILE A 46 2.64 -2.33 7.23
CA ILE A 46 2.82 -3.42 6.28
C ILE A 46 3.92 -4.35 6.82
N ARG A 47 3.56 -5.62 7.01
CA ARG A 47 4.45 -6.59 7.68
C ARG A 47 5.18 -7.54 6.74
N SER A 48 4.76 -7.59 5.48
CA SER A 48 5.20 -8.61 4.54
C SER A 48 5.23 -8.12 3.11
N SER A 49 6.15 -8.66 2.32
CA SER A 49 6.35 -8.27 0.92
C SER A 49 5.19 -8.66 0.00
N GLU A 50 4.40 -9.70 0.36
CA GLU A 50 3.25 -10.13 -0.44
C GLU A 50 2.16 -9.05 -0.54
N PHE A 51 2.15 -8.06 0.37
CA PHE A 51 1.28 -6.89 0.26
C PHE A 51 1.47 -6.15 -1.07
N PHE A 52 2.71 -6.07 -1.55
CA PHE A 52 3.05 -5.32 -2.76
C PHE A 52 2.83 -6.13 -4.04
N ASP A 53 2.72 -7.46 -3.96
CA ASP A 53 2.61 -8.33 -5.13
C ASP A 53 1.50 -7.91 -6.12
N PRO A 54 0.29 -7.54 -5.67
CA PRO A 54 -0.76 -7.08 -6.57
C PRO A 54 -0.45 -5.74 -7.26
N LEU A 55 0.48 -4.94 -6.73
CA LEU A 55 0.79 -3.60 -7.24
C LEU A 55 1.81 -3.60 -8.38
N LYS A 56 2.40 -4.76 -8.74
CA LYS A 56 3.48 -4.84 -9.74
C LYS A 56 3.14 -4.18 -11.08
N GLU A 57 1.86 -4.24 -11.47
CA GLU A 57 1.38 -3.66 -12.73
C GLU A 57 1.14 -2.14 -12.64
N ILE A 58 0.99 -1.61 -11.43
CA ILE A 58 0.70 -0.20 -11.15
C ILE A 58 2.01 0.59 -10.93
N VAL A 59 2.96 0.04 -10.17
CA VAL A 59 4.18 0.76 -9.73
C VAL A 59 5.30 0.83 -10.77
N LYS A 60 5.23 0.07 -11.87
CA LYS A 60 6.18 0.13 -13.00
C LYS A 60 6.21 1.46 -13.77
N LYS A 61 5.46 2.48 -13.35
CA LYS A 61 5.31 3.78 -14.05
C LYS A 61 6.10 4.83 -13.29
N ASP A 62 7.19 5.33 -13.89
CA ASP A 62 8.27 6.17 -13.31
C ASP A 62 7.87 7.54 -12.69
N SER A 63 6.62 7.73 -12.26
CA SER A 63 6.12 9.03 -11.79
C SER A 63 5.17 8.97 -10.58
N MET A 64 5.12 7.83 -9.89
CA MET A 64 4.16 7.64 -8.80
C MET A 64 4.78 7.89 -7.43
N VAL A 65 4.19 8.80 -6.66
CA VAL A 65 4.58 9.05 -5.27
C VAL A 65 3.98 7.96 -4.39
N SER A 66 4.77 7.38 -3.49
CA SER A 66 4.30 6.41 -2.50
C SER A 66 4.40 7.02 -1.11
N VAL A 67 3.29 6.98 -0.37
CA VAL A 67 3.14 7.53 0.98
C VAL A 67 2.72 6.40 1.90
N PHE A 68 3.47 6.15 2.97
CA PHE A 68 3.01 5.26 4.03
C PHE A 68 2.04 6.02 4.95
N GLU A 69 0.86 5.45 5.17
CA GLU A 69 -0.19 6.05 5.99
C GLU A 69 -0.45 5.22 7.24
N TYR A 70 -0.63 5.87 8.39
CA TYR A 70 -0.80 5.18 9.66
C TYR A 70 -1.95 5.78 10.46
N GLY A 71 -2.84 4.93 10.97
CA GLY A 71 -3.94 5.29 11.86
C GLY A 71 -3.65 4.98 13.32
N THR A 72 -2.48 4.40 13.60
CA THR A 72 -2.02 3.98 14.92
C THR A 72 -0.61 4.48 15.18
N ASN A 73 -0.16 4.40 16.44
CA ASN A 73 1.24 4.62 16.75
C ASN A 73 2.10 3.55 16.04
N VAL A 74 3.06 4.02 15.25
CA VAL A 74 4.11 3.21 14.61
C VAL A 74 5.46 3.72 15.08
N THR A 75 6.39 2.78 15.23
CA THR A 75 7.77 3.06 15.62
C THR A 75 8.64 3.38 14.39
N GLU A 76 9.77 4.05 14.60
CA GLU A 76 10.74 4.31 13.53
C GLU A 76 11.29 3.00 12.92
N GLU A 77 11.47 1.95 13.72
CA GLU A 77 11.89 0.63 13.25
C GLU A 77 10.89 0.02 12.26
N GLU A 78 9.59 0.15 12.55
CA GLU A 78 8.53 -0.31 11.63
C GLU A 78 8.55 0.45 10.31
N ILE A 79 8.68 1.79 10.36
CA ILE A 79 8.75 2.64 9.17
C ILE A 79 9.95 2.25 8.29
N LEU A 80 11.12 2.06 8.91
CA LEU A 80 12.34 1.67 8.17
C LEU A 80 12.19 0.29 7.54
N LYS A 81 11.52 -0.64 8.22
CA LYS A 81 11.25 -1.98 7.68
C LYS A 81 10.28 -1.94 6.51
N GLU A 82 9.22 -1.14 6.58
CA GLU A 82 8.28 -0.96 5.46
C GLU A 82 8.96 -0.35 4.24
N LYS A 83 9.83 0.65 4.46
CA LYS A 83 10.66 1.23 3.40
C LYS A 83 11.55 0.17 2.75
N GLU A 84 12.23 -0.67 3.54
CA GLU A 84 13.06 -1.75 3.01
C GLU A 84 12.25 -2.74 2.17
N LEU A 85 11.05 -3.13 2.63
CA LEU A 85 10.16 -4.01 1.87
C LEU A 85 9.76 -3.41 0.52
N LEU A 86 9.41 -2.11 0.50
CA LEU A 86 9.08 -1.40 -0.74
C LEU A 86 10.29 -1.30 -1.67
N GLU A 87 11.49 -1.01 -1.15
CA GLU A 87 12.72 -0.95 -1.95
C GLU A 87 13.07 -2.30 -2.58
N ILE A 88 12.94 -3.40 -1.82
CA ILE A 88 13.13 -4.78 -2.33
C ILE A 88 12.14 -5.09 -3.46
N PHE A 89 10.87 -4.71 -3.26
CA PHE A 89 9.81 -4.87 -4.25
C PHE A 89 10.13 -4.10 -5.54
N MET A 90 10.54 -2.83 -5.41
CA MET A 90 10.88 -1.96 -6.54
C MET A 90 12.14 -2.40 -7.28
N ALA A 91 13.09 -3.04 -6.61
CA ALA A 91 14.30 -3.59 -7.23
C ALA A 91 14.03 -4.86 -8.07
N ASN A 92 12.91 -5.55 -7.84
CA ASN A 92 12.54 -6.78 -8.57
C ASN A 92 11.11 -6.71 -9.16
N PRO A 93 10.85 -5.76 -10.10
CA PRO A 93 9.54 -5.62 -10.72
C PRO A 93 9.37 -6.73 -11.77
N THR A 94 9.09 -7.95 -11.33
CA THR A 94 8.75 -9.09 -12.22
C THR A 94 7.55 -8.75 -13.09
#